data_AF-A0A382RQ95-F1
#
_entry.id   AF-A0A382RQ95-F1
#
_cell.length_a   1.000
_cell.length_b   1.000
_cell.length_c   1.000
_cell.angle_alpha   90.00
_cell.angle_beta   90.00
_cell.angle_gamma   90.00
#
_symmetry.space_group_name_H-M   'P 1'
#
loop_
_entity.id
_entity.type
_entity.pdbx_description
1 polymer ?
#
loop_
_entity_poly.entity_id
_entity_poly.type
_entity_poly.pdbx_seq_one_letter_code
_entity_poly.pdbx_strand_id
1 'polypeptide(L)'
;MNTEQLRHLLPITRNINYMNTGWAGPSSTPVIKQVSETMELEALNGPASRKGLEFIRGILELGRQSVSDLLNCDSGEIWVT
;
A
#
# COMPACT_ATOMS: atom_id res chain seq x y z
N MET A 1 8.03 -0.75 -18.68
CA MET A 1 8.30 -0.30 -17.29
C MET A 1 9.55 0.57 -17.30
N ASN A 2 9.50 1.78 -16.73
CA ASN A 2 10.66 2.68 -16.65
C ASN A 2 11.31 2.58 -15.25
N THR A 3 12.47 1.94 -15.17
CA THR A 3 13.15 1.66 -13.90
C THR A 3 13.74 2.90 -13.23
N GLU A 4 14.11 3.92 -14.02
CA GLU A 4 14.64 5.18 -13.50
C GLU A 4 13.55 5.93 -12.73
N GLN A 5 12.36 6.03 -13.32
CA GLN A 5 11.18 6.61 -12.68
C GLN A 5 10.79 5.86 -11.40
N LEU A 6 10.82 4.52 -11.42
CA LEU A 6 10.53 3.71 -10.23
C LEU A 6 11.55 3.93 -9.11
N ARG A 7 12.84 4.08 -9.44
CA ARG A 7 13.89 4.37 -8.44
C ARG A 7 13.63 5.70 -7.74
N HIS A 8 13.14 6.72 -8.44
CA HIS A 8 12.80 8.00 -7.83
C HIS A 8 11.70 7.90 -6.76
N LEU A 9 10.80 6.93 -6.88
CA LEU A 9 9.76 6.64 -5.89
C LEU A 9 10.29 5.92 -4.64
N LEU A 10 11.50 5.37 -4.68
CA LEU A 10 12.10 4.59 -3.59
C LEU A 10 13.23 5.40 -2.93
N PRO A 11 12.93 6.30 -1.97
CA PRO A 11 13.88 7.30 -1.48
C PRO A 11 15.15 6.70 -0.88
N ILE A 12 15.06 5.54 -0.24
CA ILE A 12 16.21 4.86 0.37
C ILE A 12 17.30 4.49 -0.64
N THR A 13 16.93 4.24 -1.90
CA THR A 13 17.85 3.86 -2.97
C THR A 13 18.74 5.02 -3.45
N ARG A 14 18.50 6.25 -2.98
CA ARG A 14 19.33 7.44 -3.28
C ARG A 14 20.61 7.46 -2.44
N ASN A 15 20.57 6.87 -1.25
CA ASN A 15 21.63 6.97 -0.26
C ASN A 15 22.37 5.64 -0.07
N ILE A 16 21.74 4.51 -0.42
CA ILE A 16 22.31 3.18 -0.24
C ILE A 16 22.00 2.26 -1.42
N ASN A 17 22.91 1.31 -1.67
CA ASN A 17 22.66 0.18 -2.56
C ASN A 17 21.78 -0.85 -1.83
N TYR A 18 20.47 -0.76 -2.02
CA TYR A 18 19.53 -1.65 -1.35
C TYR A 18 19.49 -3.03 -2.02
N MET A 19 20.10 -4.02 -1.38
CA MET A 19 20.21 -5.39 -1.91
C MET A 19 19.31 -6.39 -1.18
N ASN A 20 18.44 -5.93 -0.27
CA ASN A 20 17.64 -6.81 0.60
C ASN A 20 16.15 -6.87 0.22
N THR A 21 15.84 -6.77 -1.07
CA THR A 21 14.45 -6.78 -1.56
C THR A 21 13.71 -8.10 -1.32
N GLY A 22 14.44 -9.19 -1.04
CA GLY A 22 13.87 -10.50 -0.71
C GLY A 22 13.34 -10.62 0.73
N TRP A 23 13.75 -9.73 1.64
CA TRP A 23 13.21 -9.69 3.01
C TRP A 23 12.11 -8.64 3.13
N ALA A 24 12.41 -7.39 2.75
CA ALA A 24 11.46 -6.30 2.78
C ALA A 24 11.67 -5.41 1.56
N GLY A 25 10.60 -5.11 0.82
CA GLY A 25 10.66 -4.08 -0.21
C GLY A 25 10.82 -2.70 0.43
N PRO A 26 11.64 -1.80 -0.13
CA PRO A 26 11.68 -0.42 0.34
C PRO A 26 10.33 0.25 0.11
N SER A 27 9.79 0.93 1.13
CA SER A 27 8.54 1.68 0.99
C SER A 27 8.69 2.82 -0.01
N SER A 28 7.77 2.88 -0.97
CA SER A 28 7.72 3.99 -1.93
C SER A 28 7.13 5.25 -1.30
N THR A 29 7.48 6.42 -1.83
CA THR A 29 6.93 7.71 -1.35
C THR A 29 5.39 7.75 -1.35
N PRO A 30 4.67 7.25 -2.38
CA PRO A 30 3.22 7.18 -2.34
C PRO A 30 2.67 6.31 -1.20
N VAL A 31 3.32 5.16 -0.92
CA VAL A 31 2.90 4.27 0.19
C VAL A 31 3.08 4.97 1.53
N ILE A 32 4.23 5.61 1.77
CA ILE A 32 4.50 6.35 3.02
C ILE A 32 3.45 7.44 3.24
N LYS A 33 3.14 8.19 2.17
CA LYS A 33 2.12 9.24 2.21
C LYS A 33 0.74 8.66 2.58
N GLN A 34 0.31 7.59 1.92
CA GLN A 34 -0.99 6.99 2.15
C GLN A 34 -1.14 6.44 3.58
N VAL A 35 -0.07 5.87 4.15
CA VAL A 35 -0.05 5.41 5.54
C VAL A 35 -0.28 6.60 6.50
N SER A 36 0.43 7.71 6.28
CA SER A 36 0.26 8.93 7.10
C SER A 36 -1.16 9.48 7.04
N GLU A 37 -1.70 9.63 5.82
CA GLU A 37 -3.06 10.14 5.60
C GLU A 37 -4.12 9.22 6.24
N THR A 38 -3.90 7.91 6.17
CA THR A 38 -4.78 6.92 6.81
C THR A 38 -4.78 7.06 8.33
N MET A 39 -3.60 7.20 8.94
CA MET A 39 -3.48 7.41 10.39
C MET A 39 -4.17 8.71 10.84
N GLU A 40 -4.05 9.79 10.07
CA GLU A 40 -4.74 11.05 10.34
C GLU A 40 -6.27 10.89 10.26
N LEU A 41 -6.76 10.21 9.23
CA LEU A 41 -8.19 9.92 9.07
C LEU A 41 -8.75 9.06 10.21
N GLU A 42 -8.00 8.06 10.65
CA GLU A 42 -8.38 7.21 11.79
C GLU A 42 -8.39 8.01 13.09
N ALA A 43 -7.42 8.90 13.31
CA ALA A 43 -7.39 9.76 14.49
C ALA A 43 -8.58 10.73 14.54
N LEU A 44 -9.01 11.25 13.39
CA LEU A 44 -10.16 12.16 13.29
C LEU A 44 -11.51 11.47 13.41
N ASN A 45 -11.67 10.30 12.80
CA ASN A 45 -12.95 9.62 12.71
C ASN A 45 -13.14 8.53 13.78
N GLY A 46 -12.07 8.10 14.44
CA GLY A 46 -12.04 6.93 15.31
C GLY A 46 -12.01 5.63 14.48
N PRO A 47 -11.03 4.73 14.71
CA PRO A 47 -10.84 3.52 13.88
C PRO A 47 -11.99 2.51 14.01
N ALA A 48 -12.69 2.51 15.15
CA ALA A 48 -13.84 1.64 15.41
C ALA A 48 -15.20 2.35 15.19
N SER A 49 -15.21 3.60 14.73
CA SER A 49 -16.46 4.29 14.41
C SER A 49 -17.07 3.71 13.14
N ARG A 50 -18.37 3.98 12.90
CA ARG A 50 -19.03 3.58 11.65
C ARG A 50 -18.25 4.06 10.42
N LYS A 51 -17.78 5.32 10.44
CA LYS A 51 -17.01 5.90 9.33
C LYS A 51 -15.64 5.23 9.17
N GLY A 52 -14.94 4.95 10.28
CA GLY A 52 -13.67 4.24 10.25
C GLY A 52 -13.79 2.83 9.69
N LEU A 53 -14.81 2.08 10.12
CA LEU A 53 -15.07 0.72 9.64
C LEU A 53 -15.47 0.68 8.16
N GLU A 54 -16.30 1.62 7.69
CA GLU A 54 -16.67 1.75 6.27
C GLU A 54 -15.43 2.05 5.41
N PHE A 55 -14.56 2.94 5.88
CA PHE A 55 -13.30 3.28 5.19
C PHE A 55 -12.34 2.09 5.09
N ILE A 56 -12.08 1.40 6.20
CA ILE A 56 -11.16 0.24 6.23
C ILE A 56 -11.66 -0.89 5.33
N ARG A 57 -12.98 -1.19 5.35
CA ARG A 57 -13.57 -2.19 4.45
C ARG A 57 -13.38 -1.81 2.98
N GLY A 58 -13.58 -0.54 2.64
CA GLY A 58 -13.33 -0.04 1.29
C GLY A 58 -11.88 -0.26 0.84
N ILE A 59 -10.90 0.02 1.72
CA ILE A 59 -9.48 -0.22 1.42
C ILE A 59 -9.20 -1.70 1.20
N LEU A 60 -9.75 -2.59 2.03
CA LEU A 60 -9.55 -4.03 1.88
C LEU A 60 -10.07 -4.54 0.53
N GLU A 61 -11.26 -4.10 0.10
CA GLU A 61 -11.81 -4.49 -1.19
C GLU A 61 -11.00 -3.93 -2.36
N LEU A 62 -10.55 -2.68 -2.28
CA LEU A 62 -9.67 -2.09 -3.29
C LEU A 62 -8.33 -2.84 -3.37
N GLY A 63 -7.76 -3.24 -2.22
CA GLY A 63 -6.55 -4.03 -2.16
C GLY A 63 -6.72 -5.39 -2.81
N ARG A 64 -7.81 -6.09 -2.48
CA ARG A 64 -8.18 -7.39 -3.07
C ARG A 64 -8.32 -7.30 -4.59
N GLN A 65 -9.02 -6.28 -5.09
CA GLN A 65 -9.19 -6.06 -6.53
C GLN A 65 -7.87 -5.71 -7.22
N SER A 66 -7.03 -4.86 -6.61
CA SER A 66 -5.75 -4.45 -7.20
C SER A 66 -4.79 -5.64 -7.35
N VAL A 67 -4.76 -6.54 -6.35
CA VAL A 67 -3.95 -7.76 -6.41
C VAL A 67 -4.51 -8.74 -7.43
N SER A 68 -5.84 -8.88 -7.52
CA SER A 68 -6.44 -9.77 -8.53
C SER A 68 -6.18 -9.29 -9.94
N ASP A 69 -6.21 -7.98 -10.19
CA ASP A 69 -5.88 -7.40 -11.49
C ASP A 69 -4.40 -7.63 -11.83
N LEU A 70 -3.51 -7.52 -10.84
CA LEU A 70 -2.07 -7.79 -11.00
C LEU A 70 -1.81 -9.26 -11.36
N LEU A 71 -2.52 -10.19 -10.73
CA LEU A 71 -2.35 -11.63 -10.92
C LEU A 71 -3.23 -12.21 -12.03
N ASN A 72 -4.11 -11.40 -12.62
CA ASN A 72 -5.11 -11.80 -13.61
C ASN A 72 -5.95 -13.00 -13.14
N CYS A 73 -6.54 -12.88 -11.96
CA CYS A 73 -7.40 -13.88 -11.34
C CYS A 73 -8.69 -13.25 -10.83
N ASP A 74 -9.63 -14.05 -10.35
CA ASP A 74 -10.82 -13.52 -9.71
C ASP A 74 -10.46 -12.94 -8.34
N SER A 75 -11.11 -11.83 -7.98
CA SER A 75 -10.84 -11.21 -6.67
C SER A 75 -11.22 -12.13 -5.51
N GLY A 76 -12.15 -13.07 -5.70
CA GLY A 76 -12.52 -14.06 -4.68
C GLY A 76 -11.40 -15.06 -4.36
N GLU A 77 -10.38 -15.15 -5.20
CA GLU A 77 -9.18 -15.98 -5.00
C GLU A 77 -8.10 -15.26 -4.18
N ILE A 78 -8.28 -13.96 -3.91
CA ILE A 78 -7.33 -13.15 -3.16
C ILE A 78 -7.77 -12.99 -1.71
N TRP A 79 -6.87 -13.37 -0.80
CA TRP A 79 -6.98 -13.09 0.62
C TRP A 79 -5.81 -12.19 1.07
N VAL A 80 -6.11 -11.11 1.79
CA VAL A 80 -5.11 -10.18 2.34
C VAL A 80 -4.99 -10.47 3.85
N THR A 81 -3.78 -10.82 4.31
CA THR A 81 -3.45 -11.17 5.71
C THR A 81 -2.71 -10.07 6.45
#